data_AF-A0AAW2E5L6-F1
#
_entry.id   AF-A0AAW2E5L6-F1
#
_cell.length_a   1.000
_cell.length_b   1.000
_cell.length_c   1.000
_cell.angle_alpha   90.00
_cell.angle_beta   90.00
_cell.angle_gamma   90.00
#
_symmetry.space_group_name_H-M   'P 1'
#
loop_
_entity.id
_entity.type
_entity.pdbx_description
1 polymer ?
#
loop_
_entity_poly.entity_id
_entity_poly.type
_entity_poly.pdbx_seq_one_letter_code
_entity_poly.pdbx_strand_id
1 'polypeptide(L)'
;MGLSEEAQLPEDSKLRGRKLADKVLAAGYYVVVPDFIREPFVLEDIANNPLEVWLKDHGMDKGFEEAKPIIETLKSKGASSVGAAGFCWVVSKVVVELSKVELIQAAVILHPAWVTVDDIKGVKVPIAVLGSEIDHIATPELLKQYDEALTSQSKVG
;
A
#
# COMPACT_ATOMS: atom_id res chain seq x y z
N MET A 1 17.03 31.62 -18.92
CA MET A 1 17.10 30.46 -18.02
C MET A 1 15.68 30.12 -17.62
N GLY A 2 15.08 29.18 -18.34
CA GLY A 2 13.71 28.73 -18.08
C GLY A 2 13.74 27.74 -16.92
N LEU A 3 12.97 28.04 -15.88
CA LEU A 3 12.71 27.12 -14.78
C LEU A 3 11.71 26.09 -15.32
N SER A 4 12.11 24.83 -15.29
CA SER A 4 11.27 23.69 -15.65
C SER A 4 10.08 23.60 -14.67
N GLU A 5 8.87 23.61 -15.21
CA GLU A 5 7.63 23.27 -14.50
C GLU A 5 7.77 21.86 -13.89
N GLU A 6 7.78 21.79 -12.57
CA GLU A 6 7.47 20.55 -11.85
C GLU A 6 6.01 20.19 -12.15
N ALA A 7 5.78 19.02 -12.74
CA ALA A 7 4.44 18.46 -12.89
C ALA A 7 3.85 18.19 -11.49
N GLN A 8 3.12 19.17 -10.95
CA GLN A 8 2.44 19.06 -9.68
C GLN A 8 1.22 18.14 -9.82
N LEU A 9 1.19 17.06 -9.01
CA LEU A 9 -0.05 16.35 -8.68
C LEU A 9 -1.16 17.34 -8.29
N PRO A 10 -2.43 17.08 -8.67
CA PRO A 10 -3.55 17.85 -8.15
C PRO A 10 -3.54 17.85 -6.62
N GLU A 11 -3.62 19.04 -6.00
CA GLU A 11 -3.69 19.26 -4.53
C GLU A 11 -4.68 18.28 -3.84
N ASP A 12 -5.78 17.98 -4.53
CA ASP A 12 -6.88 17.12 -4.10
C ASP A 12 -6.48 15.66 -3.84
N SER A 13 -5.46 15.16 -4.54
CA SER A 13 -4.96 13.78 -4.42
C SER A 13 -4.14 13.62 -3.12
N LYS A 14 -3.27 14.60 -2.83
CA LYS A 14 -2.52 14.70 -1.57
C LYS A 14 -3.45 14.92 -0.37
N LEU A 15 -4.60 15.57 -0.59
CA LEU A 15 -5.62 15.83 0.42
C LEU A 15 -6.32 14.56 0.94
N ARG A 16 -6.46 13.50 0.13
CA ARG A 16 -7.20 12.28 0.54
C ARG A 16 -6.41 11.41 1.53
N GLY A 17 -5.13 11.18 1.27
CA GLY A 17 -4.26 10.41 2.18
C GLY A 17 -4.09 11.10 3.54
N ARG A 18 -3.96 12.44 3.53
CA ARG A 18 -3.86 13.25 4.76
C ARG A 18 -5.11 13.16 5.62
N LYS A 19 -6.32 13.26 5.03
CA LYS A 19 -7.58 13.12 5.79
C LYS A 19 -7.71 11.78 6.51
N LEU A 20 -7.21 10.69 5.92
CA LEU A 20 -7.19 9.40 6.59
C LEU A 20 -6.16 9.38 7.71
N ALA A 21 -4.95 9.89 7.45
CA ALA A 21 -3.90 9.99 8.46
C ALA A 21 -4.39 10.79 9.68
N ASP A 22 -5.11 11.89 9.46
CA ASP A 22 -5.71 12.70 10.52
C ASP A 22 -6.71 11.91 11.37
N LYS A 23 -7.51 11.02 10.75
CA LYS A 23 -8.43 10.14 11.50
C LYS A 23 -7.70 9.09 12.32
N VAL A 24 -6.63 8.51 11.77
CA VAL A 24 -5.82 7.52 12.48
C VAL A 24 -5.04 8.18 13.63
N LEU A 25 -4.56 9.41 13.42
CA LEU A 25 -3.95 10.24 14.46
C LEU A 25 -4.96 10.57 15.57
N ALA A 26 -6.19 10.97 15.21
CA ALA A 26 -7.26 11.24 16.16
C ALA A 26 -7.69 9.99 16.95
N ALA A 27 -7.45 8.79 16.42
CA ALA A 27 -7.66 7.53 17.13
C ALA A 27 -6.51 7.16 18.10
N GLY A 28 -5.50 8.02 18.24
CA GLY A 28 -4.41 7.87 19.23
C GLY A 28 -3.13 7.22 18.70
N TYR A 29 -2.99 7.05 17.38
CA TYR A 29 -1.80 6.47 16.77
C TYR A 29 -0.84 7.55 16.27
N TYR A 30 0.46 7.24 16.26
CA TYR A 30 1.43 8.03 15.49
C TYR A 30 1.41 7.57 14.04
N VAL A 31 1.28 8.50 13.10
CA VAL A 31 1.09 8.20 11.67
C VAL A 31 2.20 8.83 10.85
N VAL A 32 2.75 8.05 9.92
CA VAL A 32 3.62 8.54 8.85
C VAL A 32 2.97 8.19 7.51
N VAL A 33 3.04 9.11 6.56
CA VAL A 33 2.58 8.89 5.18
C VAL A 33 3.79 9.10 4.27
N PRO A 34 4.55 8.04 3.97
CA PRO A 34 5.71 8.14 3.09
C PRO A 34 5.30 8.52 1.67
N ASP A 35 6.10 9.38 1.05
CA ASP A 35 5.98 9.68 -0.37
C ASP A 35 6.83 8.69 -1.18
N PHE A 36 6.26 7.52 -1.48
CA PHE A 36 6.90 6.51 -2.33
C PHE A 36 6.86 6.86 -3.81
N ILE A 37 5.91 7.72 -4.22
CA ILE A 37 5.63 8.05 -5.62
C ILE A 37 5.90 9.54 -5.82
N ARG A 38 7.20 9.85 -5.94
CA ARG A 38 7.71 11.22 -6.09
C ARG A 38 7.30 11.84 -7.42
N GLU A 39 7.20 11.02 -8.45
CA GLU A 39 6.73 11.41 -9.79
C GLU A 39 5.38 10.77 -10.05
N PRO A 40 4.29 11.53 -10.02
CA PRO A 40 2.96 10.98 -10.16
C PRO A 40 2.65 10.42 -11.54
N PHE A 41 1.77 9.42 -11.57
CA PHE A 41 1.13 9.02 -12.82
C PHE A 41 0.09 10.06 -13.26
N VAL A 42 0.19 10.51 -14.51
CA VAL A 42 -0.73 11.46 -15.13
C VAL A 42 -1.65 10.70 -16.10
N LEU A 43 -2.91 10.54 -15.72
CA LEU A 43 -3.91 9.78 -16.49
C LEU A 43 -4.13 10.36 -17.88
N GLU A 44 -4.06 11.68 -18.00
CA GLU A 44 -4.22 12.42 -19.25
C GLU A 44 -3.11 12.11 -20.27
N ASP A 45 -1.94 11.63 -19.82
CA ASP A 45 -0.79 11.31 -20.65
C ASP A 45 -0.62 9.80 -20.93
N ILE A 46 -1.63 8.98 -20.60
CA ILE A 46 -1.57 7.50 -20.73
C ILE A 46 -1.22 7.02 -22.16
N ALA A 47 -1.52 7.83 -23.18
CA ALA A 47 -1.18 7.52 -24.57
C ALA A 47 0.33 7.57 -24.83
N ASN A 48 1.07 8.46 -24.17
CA ASN A 48 2.52 8.61 -24.34
C ASN A 48 3.31 7.89 -23.23
N ASN A 49 2.71 7.80 -22.04
CA ASN A 49 3.26 7.11 -20.90
C ASN A 49 2.27 6.06 -20.38
N PRO A 50 2.19 4.89 -21.03
CA PRO A 50 1.33 3.80 -20.57
C PRO A 50 1.67 3.41 -19.13
N LEU A 51 0.65 3.00 -18.37
CA LEU A 51 0.80 2.65 -16.96
C LEU A 51 1.90 1.59 -16.74
N GLU A 52 1.99 0.61 -17.63
CA GLU A 52 2.97 -0.47 -17.58
C GLU A 52 4.41 0.03 -17.77
N VAL A 53 4.59 1.15 -18.48
CA VAL A 53 5.90 1.79 -18.66
C VAL A 53 6.26 2.58 -17.40
N TRP A 54 5.35 3.42 -16.92
CA TRP A 54 5.56 4.20 -15.70
C TRP A 54 5.85 3.31 -14.47
N LEU A 55 5.18 2.15 -14.36
CA LEU A 55 5.41 1.19 -13.28
C LEU A 55 6.80 0.56 -13.27
N LYS A 56 7.54 0.55 -14.39
CA LYS A 56 8.92 0.03 -14.40
C LYS A 56 9.85 0.89 -13.55
N ASP A 57 9.64 2.20 -13.58
CA ASP A 57 10.43 3.17 -12.82
C ASP A 57 9.85 3.41 -11.40
N HIS A 58 8.60 3.00 -11.19
CA HIS A 58 7.83 3.11 -9.95
C HIS A 58 7.46 1.74 -9.36
N GLY A 59 8.35 0.77 -9.56
CA GLY A 59 8.14 -0.61 -9.18
C GLY A 59 7.91 -0.81 -7.68
N MET A 60 7.10 -1.83 -7.37
CA MET A 60 6.68 -2.14 -6.00
C MET A 60 7.85 -2.56 -5.09
N ASP A 61 8.91 -3.15 -5.67
CA ASP A 61 10.13 -3.56 -4.95
C ASP A 61 10.85 -2.36 -4.31
N LYS A 62 10.87 -1.21 -5.00
CA LYS A 62 11.48 0.02 -4.48
C LYS A 62 10.72 0.53 -3.26
N GLY A 63 9.38 0.49 -3.30
CA GLY A 63 8.55 0.86 -2.15
C GLY A 63 8.78 -0.05 -0.93
N PHE A 64 8.98 -1.35 -1.15
CA PHE A 64 9.32 -2.29 -0.09
C PHE A 64 10.68 -1.97 0.55
N GLU A 65 11.72 -1.73 -0.25
CA GLU A 65 13.04 -1.37 0.27
C GLU A 65 13.03 0.01 0.98
N GLU A 66 12.32 0.99 0.43
CA GLU A 66 12.19 2.33 1.04
C GLU A 66 11.38 2.30 2.35
N ALA A 67 10.47 1.34 2.53
CA ALA A 67 9.69 1.21 3.76
C ALA A 67 10.50 0.71 4.96
N LYS A 68 11.53 -0.12 4.74
CA LYS A 68 12.37 -0.70 5.81
C LYS A 68 13.00 0.36 6.74
N PRO A 69 13.77 1.35 6.23
CA PRO A 69 14.38 2.37 7.10
C PRO A 69 13.34 3.26 7.80
N ILE A 70 12.14 3.41 7.23
CA ILE A 70 11.03 4.14 7.87
C ILE A 70 10.55 3.36 9.10
N ILE A 71 10.31 2.06 8.96
CA ILE A 71 9.90 1.18 10.07
C ILE A 71 10.98 1.15 11.16
N GLU A 72 12.25 1.04 10.80
CA GLU A 72 13.37 1.11 11.74
C GLU A 72 13.41 2.45 12.48
N THR A 73 13.20 3.56 11.76
CA THR A 73 13.12 4.89 12.37
C THR A 73 11.97 4.98 13.36
N LEU A 74 10.78 4.46 13.03
CA LEU A 74 9.63 4.42 13.95
C LEU A 74 9.95 3.64 15.22
N LYS A 75 10.57 2.46 15.10
CA LYS A 75 11.00 1.64 16.23
C LYS A 75 12.04 2.37 17.09
N SER A 76 13.03 3.03 16.47
CA SER A 76 14.04 3.83 17.17
C SER A 76 13.46 5.02 17.95
N LYS A 77 12.32 5.56 17.49
CA LYS A 77 11.57 6.63 18.16
C LYS A 77 10.63 6.12 19.26
N GLY A 78 10.67 4.82 19.57
CA GLY A 78 9.92 4.22 20.68
C GLY A 78 8.59 3.59 20.28
N ALA A 79 8.31 3.38 18.99
CA ALA A 79 7.14 2.63 18.58
C ALA A 79 7.25 1.17 19.06
N SER A 80 6.33 0.73 19.92
CA SER A 80 6.25 -0.66 20.41
C SER A 80 5.72 -1.63 19.36
N SER A 81 4.94 -1.12 18.42
CA SER A 81 4.38 -1.87 17.29
C SER A 81 4.18 -0.94 16.09
N VAL A 82 4.27 -1.50 14.89
CA VAL A 82 4.06 -0.80 13.63
C VAL A 82 3.04 -1.58 12.80
N GLY A 83 1.92 -0.96 12.48
CA GLY A 83 0.99 -1.45 11.45
C GLY A 83 1.19 -0.70 10.14
N ALA A 84 0.75 -1.28 9.03
CA ALA A 84 0.76 -0.60 7.74
C ALA A 84 -0.59 -0.74 7.02
N ALA A 85 -0.99 0.36 6.36
CA ALA A 85 -2.18 0.41 5.52
C ALA A 85 -1.79 0.78 4.08
N GLY A 86 -2.31 0.04 3.11
CA GLY A 86 -2.02 0.21 1.69
C GLY A 86 -3.30 0.40 0.89
N PHE A 87 -3.25 1.32 -0.07
CA PHE A 87 -4.35 1.65 -0.95
C PHE A 87 -3.97 1.30 -2.37
N CYS A 88 -4.89 0.66 -3.09
CA CYS A 88 -4.77 0.46 -4.53
C CYS A 88 -3.53 -0.34 -4.93
N TRP A 89 -2.93 0.12 -6.01
CA TRP A 89 -1.84 -0.41 -6.81
C TRP A 89 -0.54 -0.61 -6.03
N VAL A 90 0.24 0.44 -5.83
CA VAL A 90 1.62 0.29 -5.36
C VAL A 90 1.68 -0.06 -3.88
N VAL A 91 0.84 0.58 -3.06
CA VAL A 91 1.01 0.49 -1.60
C VAL A 91 0.44 -0.81 -1.04
N SER A 92 -0.59 -1.40 -1.64
CA SER A 92 -1.14 -2.69 -1.18
C SER A 92 -0.11 -3.82 -1.32
N LYS A 93 0.60 -3.87 -2.45
CA LYS A 93 1.65 -4.87 -2.65
C LYS A 93 2.80 -4.68 -1.66
N VAL A 94 3.27 -3.45 -1.46
CA VAL A 94 4.32 -3.14 -0.47
C VAL A 94 3.92 -3.61 0.93
N VAL A 95 2.69 -3.32 1.36
CA VAL A 95 2.16 -3.77 2.66
C VAL A 95 2.11 -5.28 2.77
N VAL A 96 1.68 -5.97 1.71
CA VAL A 96 1.69 -7.43 1.66
C VAL A 96 3.12 -7.97 1.75
N GLU A 97 4.09 -7.44 1.00
CA GLU A 97 5.49 -7.90 1.10
C GLU A 97 6.07 -7.67 2.50
N LEU A 98 5.81 -6.51 3.13
CA LEU A 98 6.21 -6.24 4.53
C LEU A 98 5.62 -7.26 5.51
N SER A 99 4.39 -7.70 5.26
CA SER A 99 3.67 -8.67 6.09
C SER A 99 4.23 -10.10 5.99
N LYS A 100 4.88 -10.46 4.87
CA LYS A 100 5.53 -11.77 4.66
C LYS A 100 6.85 -11.92 5.42
N VAL A 101 7.50 -10.80 5.69
CA VAL A 101 8.79 -10.72 6.41
C VAL A 101 8.65 -10.21 7.84
N GLU A 102 7.41 -10.08 8.35
CA GLU A 102 7.10 -9.74 9.75
C GLU A 102 7.73 -8.42 10.22
N LEU A 103 7.95 -7.48 9.29
CA LEU A 103 8.48 -6.15 9.62
C LEU A 103 7.44 -5.28 10.34
N ILE A 104 6.16 -5.55 10.10
CA ILE A 104 4.97 -4.93 10.69
C ILE A 104 4.19 -5.96 11.51
N GLN A 105 3.37 -5.52 12.46
CA GLN A 105 2.55 -6.38 13.32
C GLN A 105 1.14 -6.61 12.78
N ALA A 106 0.65 -5.73 11.91
CA ALA A 106 -0.67 -5.86 11.29
C ALA A 106 -0.70 -5.11 9.95
N ALA A 107 -1.49 -5.63 9.02
CA ALA A 107 -1.66 -5.09 7.67
C ALA A 107 -3.13 -4.77 7.38
N VAL A 108 -3.38 -3.70 6.65
CA VAL A 108 -4.68 -3.40 6.04
C VAL A 108 -4.46 -3.06 4.58
N ILE A 109 -5.13 -3.73 3.67
CA ILE A 109 -5.11 -3.37 2.24
C ILE A 109 -6.51 -3.03 1.76
N LEU A 110 -6.62 -1.93 1.02
CA LEU A 110 -7.89 -1.39 0.55
C LEU A 110 -7.88 -1.36 -0.97
N HIS A 111 -8.93 -1.91 -1.57
CA HIS A 111 -9.10 -2.07 -3.02
C HIS A 111 -7.80 -2.53 -3.71
N PRO A 112 -7.21 -3.66 -3.26
CA PRO A 112 -5.86 -4.03 -3.65
C PRO A 112 -5.75 -4.29 -5.15
N ALA A 113 -4.61 -3.94 -5.75
CA ALA A 113 -4.29 -4.40 -7.10
C ALA A 113 -2.92 -5.07 -7.12
N TRP A 114 -2.74 -5.97 -8.09
CA TRP A 114 -1.50 -6.73 -8.30
C TRP A 114 -1.02 -7.54 -7.09
N VAL A 115 -1.94 -7.84 -6.17
CA VAL A 115 -1.75 -8.82 -5.12
C VAL A 115 -2.27 -10.16 -5.64
N THR A 116 -1.46 -11.20 -5.57
CA THR A 116 -1.88 -12.54 -6.00
C THR A 116 -2.36 -13.37 -4.80
N VAL A 117 -3.07 -14.46 -5.06
CA VAL A 117 -3.46 -15.40 -4.00
C VAL A 117 -2.22 -15.98 -3.30
N ASP A 118 -1.13 -16.24 -4.04
CA ASP A 118 0.11 -16.73 -3.45
C ASP A 118 0.81 -15.67 -2.60
N ASP A 119 0.64 -14.39 -2.92
CA ASP A 119 1.10 -13.31 -2.05
C ASP A 119 0.37 -13.32 -0.71
N ILE A 120 -0.95 -13.46 -0.75
CA ILE A 120 -1.78 -13.60 0.46
C ILE A 120 -1.39 -14.84 1.24
N LYS A 121 -1.06 -15.95 0.56
CA LYS A 121 -0.55 -17.14 1.25
C LYS A 121 0.83 -16.92 1.91
N GLY A 122 1.58 -15.91 1.50
CA GLY A 122 2.86 -15.60 2.14
C GLY A 122 2.71 -14.82 3.45
N VAL A 123 1.52 -14.25 3.71
CA VAL A 123 1.30 -13.32 4.83
C VAL A 123 1.46 -14.06 6.16
N LYS A 124 2.22 -13.48 7.09
CA LYS A 124 2.51 -14.07 8.41
C LYS A 124 1.92 -13.31 9.58
N VAL A 125 1.26 -12.19 9.32
CA VAL A 125 0.71 -11.30 10.34
C VAL A 125 -0.78 -11.07 10.09
N PRO A 126 -1.57 -10.66 11.09
CA PRO A 126 -2.97 -10.31 10.88
C PRO A 126 -3.14 -9.30 9.75
N ILE A 127 -3.98 -9.63 8.77
CA ILE A 127 -4.28 -8.78 7.62
C ILE A 127 -5.79 -8.60 7.45
N ALA A 128 -6.23 -7.38 7.19
CA ALA A 128 -7.58 -7.08 6.74
C ALA A 128 -7.55 -6.68 5.25
N VAL A 129 -8.40 -7.32 4.45
CA VAL A 129 -8.58 -7.00 3.03
C VAL A 129 -9.93 -6.35 2.82
N LEU A 130 -9.94 -5.09 2.39
CA LEU A 130 -11.15 -4.29 2.18
C LEU A 130 -11.35 -4.04 0.68
N GLY A 131 -12.07 -4.95 0.02
CA GLY A 131 -12.45 -4.80 -1.39
C GLY A 131 -13.78 -4.07 -1.59
N SER A 132 -14.07 -3.67 -2.84
CA SER A 132 -15.35 -3.06 -3.24
C SER A 132 -16.17 -4.04 -4.06
N GLU A 133 -17.50 -4.04 -3.89
CA GLU A 133 -18.44 -4.93 -4.59
C GLU A 133 -18.38 -4.81 -6.12
N ILE A 134 -17.95 -3.65 -6.63
CA ILE A 134 -17.91 -3.32 -8.07
C ILE A 134 -16.48 -3.20 -8.61
N ASP A 135 -15.48 -3.63 -7.85
CA ASP A 135 -14.09 -3.63 -8.27
C ASP A 135 -13.84 -4.72 -9.33
N HIS A 136 -13.33 -4.33 -10.49
CA HIS A 136 -13.00 -5.25 -11.58
C HIS A 136 -11.56 -5.78 -11.50
N ILE A 137 -10.73 -5.20 -10.63
CA ILE A 137 -9.36 -5.63 -10.35
C ILE A 137 -9.37 -6.61 -9.19
N ALA A 138 -9.88 -6.19 -8.03
CA ALA A 138 -10.09 -7.05 -6.86
C ALA A 138 -11.54 -7.56 -6.82
N THR A 139 -11.89 -8.44 -7.76
CA THR A 139 -13.27 -8.93 -7.88
C THR A 139 -13.72 -9.70 -6.63
N PRO A 140 -15.03 -9.79 -6.36
CA PRO A 140 -15.55 -10.59 -5.26
C PRO A 140 -15.04 -12.05 -5.24
N GLU A 141 -14.87 -12.66 -6.41
CA GLU A 141 -14.32 -14.01 -6.55
C GLU A 141 -12.86 -14.07 -6.09
N LEU A 142 -12.05 -13.07 -6.43
CA LEU A 142 -10.66 -12.97 -5.99
C LEU A 142 -10.58 -12.76 -4.46
N LEU A 143 -11.42 -11.88 -3.92
CA LEU A 143 -11.51 -11.64 -2.47
C LEU A 143 -11.91 -12.91 -1.71
N LYS A 144 -12.80 -13.72 -2.27
CA LYS A 144 -13.15 -15.03 -1.72
C LYS A 144 -11.95 -15.98 -1.71
N GLN A 145 -11.15 -16.00 -2.77
CA GLN A 145 -9.91 -16.80 -2.79
C GLN A 145 -8.91 -16.33 -1.74
N TYR A 146 -8.81 -15.03 -1.48
CA TYR A 146 -7.98 -14.51 -0.38
C TYR A 146 -8.50 -14.97 0.99
N ASP A 147 -9.81 -14.87 1.22
CA ASP A 147 -10.44 -15.33 2.47
C ASP A 147 -10.22 -16.82 2.71
N GLU A 148 -10.38 -17.66 1.69
CA GLU A 148 -10.09 -19.09 1.74
C GLU A 148 -8.61 -19.35 2.06
N ALA A 149 -7.70 -18.58 1.45
CA ALA A 149 -6.25 -18.69 1.70
C ALA A 149 -5.89 -18.32 3.15
N LEU A 150 -6.42 -17.20 3.67
CA LEU A 150 -6.18 -16.73 5.03
C LEU A 150 -6.81 -17.66 6.09
N THR A 151 -8.02 -18.15 5.83
CA THR A 151 -8.72 -19.10 6.71
C THR A 151 -7.97 -20.42 6.79
N SER A 152 -7.44 -20.92 5.67
CA SER A 152 -6.66 -22.16 5.64
C SER A 152 -5.32 -22.06 6.39
N GLN A 153 -4.79 -20.84 6.55
CA GLN A 153 -3.55 -20.56 7.28
C GLN A 153 -3.74 -20.33 8.76
N SER A 154 -4.96 -19.96 9.13
CA SER A 154 -5.42 -19.87 10.51
C SER A 154 -5.48 -21.29 11.09
N LYS A 155 -4.31 -21.89 11.33
CA LYS A 155 -4.21 -23.03 12.25
C LYS A 155 -4.81 -22.54 13.56
N VAL A 156 -5.94 -23.16 13.91
CA VAL A 156 -6.55 -23.22 15.24
C VAL A 156 -5.60 -22.65 16.30
N GLY A 157 -5.82 -21.39 16.66
CA GLY A 157 -5.31 -20.80 17.89
C GLY A 157 -6.10 -21.32 19.08
#